data_AF-A0A6B1DTX4-F1
#
_entry.id   AF-A0A6B1DTX4-F1
#
_cell.length_a   1.000
_cell.length_b   1.000
_cell.length_c   1.000
_cell.angle_alpha   90.00
_cell.angle_beta   90.00
_cell.angle_gamma   90.00
#
_symmetry.space_group_name_H-M   'P 1'
#
loop_
_entity.id
_entity.type
_entity.pdbx_description
1 polymer ?
#
loop_
_entity_poly.entity_id
_entity_poly.type
_entity_poly.pdbx_seq_one_letter_code
_entity_poly.pdbx_strand_id
1 'polypeptide(L)'
;MDRIYRISQFGTRVGRSAHPLRVLDRNGTFPVRGTATGRRYHTEADARRFPGGGDVAPQGLTAVCCRVSGRRQRDDLKRQVSAMEGYCPGAGVAVDEWLSEVGGGLHCKRKVFLSLRERIGKRKIAHLPVAYRDRPTRFGFDRFEHFATRHGCTITVVNQESLSPQEAMVADPMSIVPTFSCRLYGLRAYRKQIREAAHHG
;
A
#
# COMPACT_ATOMS: atom_id res chain seq x y z
N MET A 1 13.07 14.15 -30.99
CA MET A 1 14.09 13.07 -30.94
C MET A 1 13.83 12.25 -29.69
N ASP A 2 13.48 10.98 -29.84
CA ASP A 2 13.22 10.12 -28.67
C ASP A 2 14.51 9.83 -27.91
N ARG A 3 14.45 9.92 -26.58
CA ARG A 3 15.59 9.61 -25.71
C ARG A 3 15.85 8.11 -25.73
N ILE A 4 17.10 7.74 -26.01
CA ILE A 4 17.54 6.35 -26.15
C ILE A 4 18.28 5.92 -24.88
N TYR A 5 17.91 4.74 -24.35
CA TYR A 5 18.47 4.15 -23.14
C TYR A 5 19.18 2.82 -23.43
N ARG A 6 20.34 2.64 -22.81
CA ARG A 6 20.93 1.30 -22.62
C ARG A 6 20.20 0.55 -21.52
N ILE A 7 20.32 -0.78 -21.48
CA ILE A 7 19.57 -1.62 -20.51
C ILE A 7 19.78 -1.22 -19.04
N SER A 8 20.96 -0.73 -18.66
CA SER A 8 21.24 -0.24 -17.30
C SER A 8 20.51 1.08 -17.00
N GLN A 9 20.54 2.01 -17.95
CA GLN A 9 19.81 3.28 -17.87
C GLN A 9 18.30 3.05 -17.89
N PHE A 10 17.83 2.13 -18.73
CA PHE A 10 16.44 1.68 -18.77
C PHE A 10 16.02 1.05 -17.44
N GLY A 11 16.85 0.18 -16.87
CA GLY A 11 16.62 -0.38 -15.54
C GLY A 11 16.44 0.68 -14.46
N THR A 12 17.33 1.67 -14.44
CA THR A 12 17.22 2.81 -13.52
C THR A 12 15.92 3.58 -13.75
N ARG A 13 15.57 3.83 -15.01
CA ARG A 13 14.36 4.52 -15.44
C ARG A 13 13.06 3.80 -15.06
N VAL A 14 13.05 2.46 -15.07
CA VAL A 14 11.87 1.62 -14.79
C VAL A 14 11.89 0.98 -13.39
N GLY A 15 12.85 1.35 -12.53
CA GLY A 15 12.97 0.82 -11.16
C GLY A 15 13.29 -0.68 -11.09
N ARG A 16 14.04 -1.21 -12.05
CA ARG A 16 14.42 -2.64 -12.13
C ARG A 16 15.92 -2.80 -12.38
N SER A 17 16.50 -3.89 -11.86
CA SER A 17 17.88 -4.27 -12.22
C SER A 17 17.94 -4.81 -13.66
N ALA A 18 19.13 -4.78 -14.26
CA ALA A 18 19.33 -5.19 -15.66
C ALA A 18 19.05 -6.68 -15.92
N HIS A 19 19.20 -7.54 -14.90
CA HIS A 19 19.07 -8.98 -15.08
C HIS A 19 17.64 -9.44 -15.40
N PRO A 20 16.60 -9.07 -14.64
CA PRO A 20 15.20 -9.33 -14.99
C PRO A 20 14.81 -8.82 -16.39
N LEU A 21 15.33 -7.66 -16.79
CA LEU A 21 15.07 -7.08 -18.11
C LEU A 21 15.63 -7.95 -19.24
N ARG A 22 16.82 -8.54 -19.06
CA ARG A 22 17.39 -9.50 -20.03
C ARG A 22 16.60 -10.79 -20.13
N VAL A 23 15.99 -11.24 -19.01
CA VAL A 23 15.11 -12.41 -19.00
C VAL A 23 13.84 -12.12 -19.79
N LEU A 24 13.23 -10.96 -19.60
CA LEU A 24 12.03 -10.55 -20.34
C LEU A 24 12.29 -10.40 -21.86
N ASP A 25 13.46 -9.90 -22.25
CA ASP A 25 13.90 -9.84 -23.64
C ASP A 25 14.07 -11.24 -24.23
N ARG A 26 14.79 -12.12 -23.53
CA ARG A 26 15.04 -13.51 -23.98
C ARG A 26 13.75 -14.33 -24.11
N ASN A 27 12.80 -14.10 -23.22
CA ASN A 27 11.53 -14.83 -23.18
C ASN A 27 10.48 -14.20 -24.10
N GLY A 28 10.82 -13.13 -24.84
CA GLY A 28 9.91 -12.44 -25.77
C GLY A 28 8.79 -11.64 -25.11
N THR A 29 8.76 -11.55 -23.77
CA THR A 29 7.71 -10.83 -23.03
C THR A 29 7.85 -9.32 -23.17
N PHE A 30 9.08 -8.82 -23.31
CA PHE A 30 9.36 -7.41 -23.60
C PHE A 30 10.56 -7.31 -24.55
N PRO A 31 10.35 -7.51 -25.86
CA PRO A 31 11.44 -7.59 -26.83
C PRO A 31 12.13 -6.23 -27.00
N VAL A 32 13.47 -6.23 -27.01
CA VAL A 32 14.28 -5.03 -27.16
C VAL A 32 14.42 -4.64 -28.64
N ARG A 33 14.42 -3.34 -28.95
CA ARG A 33 14.65 -2.86 -30.32
C ARG A 33 16.13 -2.96 -30.67
N GLY A 34 16.42 -3.37 -31.91
CA GLY A 34 17.76 -3.38 -32.49
C GLY A 34 17.91 -2.27 -33.52
N THR A 35 19.09 -1.67 -33.61
CA THR A 35 19.47 -0.89 -34.80
C THR A 35 19.85 -1.83 -35.94
N ALA A 36 19.94 -1.33 -37.18
CA ALA A 36 20.49 -2.09 -38.32
C ALA A 36 21.90 -2.67 -38.04
N THR A 37 22.62 -2.07 -37.08
CA THR A 37 23.93 -2.52 -36.57
C THR A 37 23.85 -3.54 -35.43
N GLY A 38 22.66 -4.07 -35.11
CA GLY A 38 22.47 -5.12 -34.09
C GLY A 38 22.55 -4.63 -32.63
N ARG A 39 22.67 -3.33 -32.39
CA ARG A 39 22.77 -2.78 -31.03
C ARG A 39 21.40 -2.69 -30.39
N ARG A 40 21.25 -3.32 -29.22
CA ARG A 40 20.02 -3.31 -28.42
C ARG A 40 19.84 -1.99 -27.69
N TYR A 41 18.66 -1.37 -27.80
CA TYR A 41 18.32 -0.14 -27.10
C TYR A 41 16.83 -0.09 -26.71
N HIS A 42 16.54 0.72 -25.71
CA HIS A 42 15.18 1.07 -25.30
C HIS A 42 14.92 2.54 -25.54
N THR A 43 13.67 2.89 -25.79
CA THR A 43 13.22 4.28 -25.94
C THR A 43 12.43 4.73 -24.71
N GLU A 44 12.20 6.04 -24.59
CA GLU A 44 11.26 6.57 -23.59
C GLU A 44 9.85 5.99 -23.75
N ALA A 45 9.40 5.71 -24.98
CA ALA A 45 8.14 5.04 -25.23
C ALA A 45 8.12 3.61 -24.66
N ASP A 46 9.23 2.88 -24.76
CA ASP A 46 9.35 1.55 -24.16
C ASP A 46 9.35 1.64 -22.63
N ALA A 47 9.92 2.70 -22.04
CA ALA A 47 9.90 2.91 -20.60
C ALA A 47 8.48 3.18 -20.09
N ARG A 48 7.66 3.93 -20.84
CA ARG A 48 6.24 4.16 -20.52
C ARG A 48 5.37 2.92 -20.68
N ARG A 49 5.68 2.08 -21.68
CA ARG A 49 4.96 0.80 -21.92
C ARG A 49 5.38 -0.28 -20.92
N PHE A 50 6.51 -0.12 -20.23
CA PHE A 50 7.06 -1.17 -19.38
C PHE A 50 6.12 -1.49 -18.21
N PRO A 51 5.64 -2.74 -18.07
CA PRO A 51 4.78 -3.12 -16.96
C PRO A 51 5.55 -2.97 -15.64
N GLY A 52 5.15 -2.03 -14.80
CA GLY A 52 5.84 -1.83 -13.52
C GLY A 52 6.97 -0.78 -13.56
N GLY A 53 7.18 -0.03 -14.64
CA GLY A 53 8.10 1.11 -14.62
C GLY A 53 7.75 2.20 -15.64
N GLY A 54 8.33 3.37 -15.45
CA GLY A 54 8.00 4.60 -16.19
C GLY A 54 7.39 5.65 -15.27
N ASP A 55 7.90 6.88 -15.36
CA ASP A 55 7.19 8.08 -14.90
C ASP A 55 5.97 8.20 -15.80
N VAL A 56 4.88 7.58 -15.37
CA VAL A 56 3.57 7.81 -15.93
C VAL A 56 3.05 9.00 -15.14
N ALA A 57 2.90 10.16 -15.79
CA ALA A 57 2.01 11.20 -15.28
C ALA A 57 0.75 10.51 -14.76
N PRO A 58 0.25 10.82 -13.56
CA PRO A 58 -0.67 9.95 -12.81
C PRO A 58 -1.90 9.59 -13.65
N GLN A 59 -1.83 8.47 -14.38
CA GLN A 59 -2.96 7.87 -15.08
C GLN A 59 -3.52 6.84 -14.13
N GLY A 60 -4.24 7.34 -13.14
CA GLY A 60 -4.86 6.54 -12.11
C GLY A 60 -5.74 7.43 -11.26
N LEU A 61 -6.77 6.84 -10.70
CA LEU A 61 -7.77 7.53 -9.92
C LEU A 61 -7.14 8.10 -8.64
N THR A 62 -7.66 9.22 -8.20
CA THR A 62 -7.49 9.74 -6.84
C THR A 62 -8.58 9.12 -5.97
N ALA A 63 -8.17 8.26 -5.04
CA ALA A 63 -9.10 7.60 -4.13
C ALA A 63 -8.84 8.04 -2.69
N VAL A 64 -9.84 8.56 -2.00
CA VAL A 64 -9.72 8.89 -0.58
C VAL A 64 -10.11 7.68 0.27
N CYS A 65 -9.32 7.38 1.30
CA CYS A 65 -9.61 6.27 2.22
C CYS A 65 -9.91 6.77 3.64
N CYS A 66 -11.13 6.51 4.10
CA CYS A 66 -11.61 6.80 5.45
C CYS A 66 -11.89 5.50 6.22
N ARG A 67 -11.56 5.47 7.51
CA ARG A 67 -11.70 4.27 8.35
C ARG A 67 -11.96 4.61 9.80
N VAL A 68 -12.90 3.87 10.39
CA VAL A 68 -13.12 3.79 11.83
C VAL A 68 -13.02 2.34 12.32
N SER A 69 -12.72 2.14 13.61
CA SER A 69 -12.44 0.81 14.16
C SER A 69 -13.71 0.00 14.45
N GLY A 70 -14.81 0.67 14.85
CA GLY A 70 -16.05 0.01 15.25
C GLY A 70 -17.31 0.64 14.64
N ARG A 71 -18.42 -0.12 14.65
CA ARG A 71 -19.71 0.35 14.12
C ARG A 71 -20.31 1.52 14.91
N ARG A 72 -19.96 1.65 16.19
CA ARG A 72 -20.37 2.77 17.06
C ARG A 72 -19.78 4.11 16.60
N GLN A 73 -18.67 4.08 15.86
CA GLN A 73 -17.96 5.24 15.32
C GLN A 73 -18.43 5.61 13.90
N ARG A 74 -19.65 5.21 13.51
CA ARG A 74 -20.17 5.52 12.16
C ARG A 74 -20.32 7.01 11.91
N ASP A 75 -20.69 7.78 12.93
CA ASP A 75 -20.81 9.22 12.78
C ASP A 75 -19.44 9.90 12.70
N ASP A 76 -18.40 9.35 13.34
CA ASP A 76 -17.01 9.75 13.12
C ASP A 76 -16.57 9.49 11.69
N LEU A 77 -16.97 8.35 11.10
CA LEU A 77 -16.65 8.04 9.71
C LEU A 77 -17.26 9.08 8.76
N LYS A 78 -18.51 9.51 9.01
CA LYS A 78 -19.15 10.59 8.24
C LYS A 78 -18.40 11.91 8.41
N ARG A 79 -18.08 12.30 9.65
CA ARG A 79 -17.28 13.50 9.94
C ARG A 79 -15.94 13.48 9.22
N GLN A 80 -15.27 12.32 9.22
CA GLN A 80 -13.99 12.13 8.54
C GLN A 80 -14.13 12.29 7.02
N VAL A 81 -15.16 11.72 6.41
CA VAL A 81 -15.43 11.87 4.97
C VAL A 81 -15.72 13.34 4.64
N SER A 82 -16.63 14.00 5.37
CA SER A 82 -16.97 15.40 5.12
C SER A 82 -15.78 16.37 5.29
N ALA A 83 -14.89 16.10 6.25
CA ALA A 83 -13.70 16.92 6.44
C ALA A 83 -12.69 16.76 5.28
N MET A 84 -12.57 15.55 4.73
CA MET A 84 -11.76 15.29 3.54
C MET A 84 -12.42 15.87 2.28
N GLU A 85 -13.75 15.85 2.18
CA GLU A 85 -14.51 16.50 1.09
C GLU A 85 -14.30 18.01 1.09
N GLY A 86 -14.16 18.65 2.25
CA GLY A 86 -13.79 20.06 2.35
C GLY A 86 -12.32 20.34 2.02
N TYR A 87 -11.41 19.46 2.47
CA TYR A 87 -9.97 19.64 2.28
C TYR A 87 -9.52 19.44 0.82
N CYS A 88 -9.98 18.37 0.17
CA CYS A 88 -9.46 17.95 -1.14
C CYS A 88 -9.61 19.04 -2.22
N PRO A 89 -10.78 19.68 -2.39
CA PRO A 89 -10.93 20.80 -3.34
C PRO A 89 -10.04 21.99 -2.98
N GLY A 90 -9.93 22.34 -1.68
CA GLY A 90 -9.08 23.45 -1.22
C GLY A 90 -7.58 23.21 -1.45
N ALA A 91 -7.15 21.95 -1.45
CA ALA A 91 -5.80 21.54 -1.78
C ALA A 91 -5.56 21.33 -3.28
N GLY A 92 -6.54 21.61 -4.15
CA GLY A 92 -6.45 21.38 -5.60
C GLY A 92 -6.45 19.91 -6.00
N VAL A 93 -6.94 19.02 -5.12
CA VAL A 93 -7.00 17.57 -5.34
C VAL A 93 -8.40 17.19 -5.82
N ALA A 94 -8.52 16.83 -7.10
CA ALA A 94 -9.74 16.24 -7.64
C ALA A 94 -9.84 14.77 -7.19
N VAL A 95 -10.93 14.42 -6.50
CA VAL A 95 -11.17 13.07 -5.98
C VAL A 95 -12.15 12.34 -6.88
N ASP A 96 -11.76 11.17 -7.38
CA ASP A 96 -12.62 10.32 -8.22
C ASP A 96 -13.48 9.37 -7.38
N GLU A 97 -12.92 8.87 -6.27
CA GLU A 97 -13.59 7.86 -5.46
C GLU A 97 -13.41 8.07 -3.95
N TRP A 98 -14.48 7.80 -3.21
CA TRP A 98 -14.52 7.83 -1.76
C TRP A 98 -14.67 6.42 -1.21
N LEU A 99 -13.62 5.92 -0.56
CA LEU A 99 -13.59 4.60 0.03
C LEU A 99 -13.72 4.73 1.55
N SER A 100 -14.77 4.13 2.11
CA SER A 100 -15.03 4.16 3.55
C SER A 100 -15.18 2.75 4.11
N GLU A 101 -14.60 2.50 5.29
CA GLU A 101 -14.63 1.17 5.90
C GLU A 101 -14.77 1.23 7.42
N VAL A 102 -15.52 0.27 7.97
CA VAL A 102 -15.56 -0.01 9.40
C VAL A 102 -14.77 -1.28 9.68
N GLY A 103 -13.68 -1.16 10.43
CA GLY A 103 -12.87 -2.29 10.87
C GLY A 103 -11.58 -1.85 11.57
N GLY A 104 -11.09 -2.70 12.47
CA GLY A 104 -9.88 -2.43 13.25
C GLY A 104 -8.64 -2.23 12.37
N GLY A 105 -7.77 -1.30 12.77
CA GLY A 105 -6.57 -0.94 12.00
C GLY A 105 -5.54 -2.08 11.91
N LEU A 106 -5.63 -3.06 12.81
CA LEU A 106 -4.82 -4.29 12.83
C LEU A 106 -5.33 -5.37 11.87
N HIS A 107 -6.57 -5.26 11.39
CA HIS A 107 -7.17 -6.27 10.54
C HIS A 107 -6.78 -6.04 9.08
N CYS A 108 -5.72 -6.70 8.61
CA CYS A 108 -5.20 -6.53 7.24
C CYS A 108 -5.99 -7.29 6.15
N LYS A 109 -7.04 -8.06 6.51
CA LYS A 109 -7.92 -8.77 5.56
C LYS A 109 -9.26 -8.06 5.32
N ARG A 110 -9.33 -6.80 5.74
CA ARG A 110 -10.42 -5.87 5.48
C ARG A 110 -10.68 -5.71 3.98
N LYS A 111 -11.96 -5.67 3.59
CA LYS A 111 -12.38 -5.73 2.17
C LYS A 111 -11.88 -4.51 1.39
N VAL A 112 -12.04 -3.31 1.95
CA VAL A 112 -11.63 -2.06 1.29
C VAL A 112 -10.12 -1.98 1.24
N PHE A 113 -9.43 -2.32 2.33
CA PHE A 113 -7.97 -2.36 2.36
C PHE A 113 -7.36 -3.33 1.33
N LEU A 114 -7.90 -4.55 1.20
CA LEU A 114 -7.46 -5.52 0.20
C LEU A 114 -7.70 -5.02 -1.22
N SER A 115 -8.90 -4.49 -1.50
CA SER A 115 -9.23 -3.90 -2.81
C SER A 115 -8.29 -2.75 -3.17
N LEU A 116 -8.02 -1.86 -2.21
CA LEU A 116 -7.11 -0.73 -2.38
C LEU A 116 -5.69 -1.19 -2.69
N ARG A 117 -5.18 -2.20 -1.97
CA ARG A 117 -3.85 -2.78 -2.23
C ARG A 117 -3.76 -3.43 -3.61
N GLU A 118 -4.79 -4.16 -4.03
CA GLU A 118 -4.85 -4.75 -5.37
C GLU A 118 -4.91 -3.71 -6.48
N ARG A 119 -5.70 -2.65 -6.28
CA ARG A 119 -5.85 -1.54 -7.25
C ARG A 119 -4.55 -0.74 -7.36
N ILE A 120 -3.86 -0.47 -6.26
CA ILE A 120 -2.52 0.09 -6.26
C ILE A 120 -1.55 -0.86 -6.99
N GLY A 121 -1.58 -2.16 -6.71
CA GLY A 121 -0.74 -3.15 -7.39
C GLY A 121 -0.94 -3.16 -8.91
N LYS A 122 -2.20 -3.00 -9.36
CA LYS A 122 -2.61 -2.87 -10.76
C LYS A 122 -2.44 -1.46 -11.34
N ARG A 123 -1.89 -0.51 -10.58
CA ARG A 123 -1.65 0.89 -10.98
C ARG A 123 -2.92 1.66 -11.34
N LYS A 124 -4.06 1.28 -10.77
CA LYS A 124 -5.35 1.97 -11.00
C LYS A 124 -5.53 3.21 -10.15
N ILE A 125 -4.84 3.28 -9.01
CA ILE A 125 -4.87 4.41 -8.07
C ILE A 125 -3.51 5.07 -8.15
N ALA A 126 -3.47 6.36 -8.48
CA ALA A 126 -2.24 7.15 -8.58
C ALA A 126 -2.05 8.09 -7.39
N HIS A 127 -3.14 8.50 -6.73
CA HIS A 127 -3.09 9.34 -5.55
C HIS A 127 -4.03 8.80 -4.47
N LEU A 128 -3.54 8.74 -3.24
CA LEU A 128 -4.28 8.25 -2.09
C LEU A 128 -4.20 9.26 -0.93
N PRO A 129 -5.10 10.25 -0.89
CA PRO A 129 -5.25 11.10 0.28
C PRO A 129 -5.82 10.30 1.45
N VAL A 130 -5.20 10.44 2.62
CA VAL A 130 -5.62 9.82 3.87
C VAL A 130 -5.64 10.86 4.97
N ALA A 131 -6.65 10.81 5.85
CA ALA A 131 -6.74 11.75 6.96
C ALA A 131 -5.54 11.61 7.92
N TYR A 132 -5.12 10.37 8.22
CA TYR A 132 -3.98 10.06 9.10
C TYR A 132 -3.21 8.82 8.63
N ARG A 133 -1.96 8.70 9.09
CA ARG A 133 -1.08 7.54 8.81
C ARG A 133 -1.70 6.19 9.24
N ASP A 134 -2.50 6.18 10.31
CA ASP A 134 -3.04 4.95 10.89
C ASP A 134 -4.37 4.46 10.25
N ARG A 135 -4.89 5.18 9.25
CA ARG A 135 -6.17 4.85 8.61
C ARG A 135 -6.06 3.68 7.66
N PRO A 136 -5.07 3.60 6.74
CA PRO A 136 -4.91 2.42 5.91
C PRO A 136 -4.52 1.20 6.74
N THR A 137 -3.58 1.35 7.67
CA THR A 137 -3.08 0.27 8.53
C THR A 137 -2.55 0.85 9.83
N ARG A 138 -2.74 0.15 10.96
CA ARG A 138 -2.22 0.59 12.25
C ARG A 138 -0.71 0.39 12.38
N PHE A 139 -0.19 -0.69 11.80
CA PHE A 139 1.23 -1.00 11.75
C PHE A 139 1.70 -1.22 10.31
N GLY A 140 3.00 -1.00 10.07
CA GLY A 140 3.59 -1.20 8.76
C GLY A 140 3.12 -0.19 7.71
N PHE A 141 2.76 1.02 8.13
CA PHE A 141 2.45 2.12 7.21
C PHE A 141 3.62 2.38 6.27
N ASP A 142 4.85 2.43 6.77
CA ASP A 142 6.04 2.69 5.93
C ASP A 142 6.23 1.61 4.85
N ARG A 143 5.90 0.35 5.16
CA ARG A 143 5.89 -0.74 4.18
C ARG A 143 4.77 -0.57 3.15
N PHE A 144 3.61 -0.10 3.58
CA PHE A 144 2.48 0.17 2.71
C PHE A 144 2.75 1.38 1.79
N GLU A 145 3.35 2.44 2.32
CA GLU A 145 3.80 3.61 1.57
C GLU A 145 4.85 3.23 0.55
N HIS A 146 5.89 2.50 0.95
CA HIS A 146 6.91 2.00 0.02
C HIS A 146 6.29 1.15 -1.11
N PHE A 147 5.32 0.29 -0.78
CA PHE A 147 4.58 -0.47 -1.78
C PHE A 147 3.81 0.46 -2.74
N ALA A 148 3.06 1.43 -2.21
CA ALA A 148 2.31 2.38 -3.03
C ALA A 148 3.21 3.17 -3.97
N THR A 149 4.29 3.78 -3.45
CA THR A 149 5.26 4.54 -4.24
C THR A 149 5.88 3.70 -5.35
N ARG A 150 6.26 2.45 -5.05
CA ARG A 150 6.81 1.52 -6.05
C ARG A 150 5.83 1.22 -7.19
N HIS A 151 4.53 1.25 -6.90
CA HIS A 151 3.47 1.05 -7.87
C HIS A 151 2.97 2.35 -8.54
N GLY A 152 3.61 3.49 -8.28
CA GLY A 152 3.23 4.78 -8.86
C GLY A 152 2.05 5.46 -8.16
N CYS A 153 1.76 5.08 -6.93
CA CYS A 153 0.75 5.70 -6.08
C CYS A 153 1.41 6.60 -5.04
N THR A 154 1.04 7.88 -5.01
CA THR A 154 1.48 8.83 -3.99
C THR A 154 0.47 8.86 -2.85
N ILE A 155 0.91 8.70 -1.61
CA ILE A 155 0.05 8.83 -0.43
C ILE A 155 0.24 10.22 0.17
N THR A 156 -0.86 10.95 0.40
CA THR A 156 -0.81 12.25 1.08
C THR A 156 -1.54 12.15 2.41
N VAL A 157 -0.81 12.40 3.49
CA VAL A 157 -1.38 12.45 4.85
C VAL A 157 -1.80 13.89 5.14
N VAL A 158 -3.09 14.10 5.35
CA VAL A 158 -3.66 15.44 5.58
C VAL A 158 -3.42 15.92 7.02
N ASN A 159 -3.43 15.01 7.98
CA ASN A 159 -3.13 15.26 9.39
C ASN A 159 -3.95 16.42 10.02
N GLN A 160 -5.24 16.53 9.69
CA GLN A 160 -6.15 17.45 10.37
C GLN A 160 -6.28 17.03 11.84
N GLU A 161 -5.80 17.81 12.82
CA GLU A 161 -5.78 17.42 14.24
C GLU A 161 -7.18 17.15 14.86
N SER A 162 -8.25 17.64 14.24
CA SER A 162 -9.63 17.63 14.76
C SER A 162 -10.38 16.29 14.68
N LEU A 163 -9.78 15.22 14.15
CA LEU A 163 -10.44 13.94 13.85
C LEU A 163 -9.73 12.71 14.48
N SER A 164 -8.81 12.92 15.44
CA SER A 164 -8.05 11.85 16.08
C SER A 164 -8.88 11.28 17.23
N PRO A 165 -9.51 10.10 17.09
CA PRO A 165 -10.36 9.56 18.13
C PRO A 165 -9.42 8.91 19.14
N GLN A 166 -9.34 9.48 20.35
CA GLN A 166 -8.59 8.87 21.46
C GLN A 166 -9.03 7.42 21.67
N GLU A 167 -10.31 7.13 21.42
CA GLU A 167 -10.89 5.78 21.44
C GLU A 167 -10.17 4.80 20.51
N ALA A 168 -9.79 5.22 19.30
CA ALA A 168 -9.07 4.37 18.36
C ALA A 168 -7.65 4.05 18.86
N MET A 169 -7.02 4.98 19.59
CA MET A 169 -5.71 4.76 20.18
C MET A 169 -5.70 3.71 21.29
N VAL A 170 -6.77 3.63 22.08
CA VAL A 170 -6.91 2.67 23.19
C VAL A 170 -7.43 1.31 22.71
N ALA A 171 -8.29 1.30 21.68
CA ALA A 171 -8.88 0.07 21.17
C ALA A 171 -7.84 -0.95 20.65
N ASP A 172 -6.78 -0.47 20.00
CA ASP A 172 -5.78 -1.35 19.40
C ASP A 172 -4.94 -2.11 20.45
N PRO A 173 -4.33 -1.47 21.47
CA PRO A 173 -3.71 -2.18 22.59
C PRO A 173 -4.65 -3.15 23.30
N MET A 174 -5.91 -2.75 23.54
CA MET A 174 -6.92 -3.60 24.19
C MET A 174 -7.25 -4.86 23.38
N SER A 175 -7.05 -4.85 22.06
CA SER A 175 -7.20 -6.04 21.21
C SER A 175 -5.93 -6.90 21.15
N ILE A 176 -4.76 -6.27 21.31
CA ILE A 176 -3.46 -6.93 21.22
C ILE A 176 -3.13 -7.67 22.52
N VAL A 177 -3.29 -7.02 23.67
CA VAL A 177 -2.88 -7.54 24.98
C VAL A 177 -3.55 -8.89 25.29
N PRO A 178 -4.87 -9.09 25.11
CA PRO A 178 -5.49 -10.38 25.35
C PRO A 178 -4.93 -11.49 24.45
N THR A 179 -4.65 -11.17 23.18
CA THR A 179 -4.07 -12.14 22.22
C THR A 179 -2.72 -12.66 22.70
N PHE A 180 -1.85 -11.77 23.19
CA PHE A 180 -0.56 -12.16 23.76
C PHE A 180 -0.71 -12.86 25.11
N SER A 181 -1.60 -12.37 25.98
CA SER A 181 -1.89 -12.99 27.27
C SER A 181 -2.36 -14.43 27.13
N CYS A 182 -3.35 -14.70 26.26
CA CYS A 182 -3.84 -16.06 25.99
C CYS A 182 -2.72 -16.98 25.50
N ARG A 183 -1.83 -16.47 24.62
CA ARG A 183 -0.69 -17.24 24.13
C ARG A 183 0.32 -17.55 25.23
N LEU A 184 0.60 -16.59 26.11
CA LEU A 184 1.46 -16.78 27.28
C LEU A 184 0.87 -17.79 28.26
N TYR A 185 -0.44 -17.73 28.52
CA TYR A 185 -1.13 -18.72 29.35
C TYR A 185 -1.07 -20.11 28.74
N GLY A 186 -1.33 -20.24 27.42
CA GLY A 186 -1.19 -21.51 26.71
C GLY A 186 0.23 -22.10 26.78
N LEU A 187 1.26 -21.26 26.66
CA LEU A 187 2.65 -21.68 26.82
C LEU A 187 2.97 -22.16 28.24
N ARG A 188 2.38 -21.55 29.27
CA ARG A 188 2.53 -22.00 30.67
C ARG A 188 1.87 -23.36 30.88
N ALA A 189 0.67 -23.57 30.34
CA ALA A 189 -0.03 -24.85 30.40
C ALA A 189 0.76 -25.96 29.69
N TYR A 190 1.28 -25.69 28.50
CA TYR A 190 2.10 -26.63 27.74
C TYR A 190 3.41 -27.00 28.47
N ARG A 191 4.10 -26.01 29.06
CA ARG A 191 5.30 -26.27 29.88
C ARG A 191 5.02 -27.14 31.11
N LYS A 192 3.86 -26.97 31.74
CA LYS A 192 3.44 -27.79 32.89
C LYS A 192 3.23 -29.25 32.45
N GLN A 193 2.52 -29.48 31.35
CA GLN A 193 2.30 -30.82 30.78
C GLN A 193 3.60 -31.55 30.43
N ILE A 194 4.59 -30.85 29.85
CA ILE A 194 5.90 -31.44 29.54
C ILE A 194 6.64 -31.87 30.81
N ARG A 195 6.62 -31.06 31.87
CA ARG A 195 7.26 -31.42 33.14
C ARG A 195 6.59 -32.64 33.78
N GLU A 196 5.27 -32.68 33.79
CA GLU A 196 4.51 -33.81 34.35
C GLU A 196 4.77 -35.10 33.55
N ALA A 197 4.81 -35.03 32.22
CA ALA A 197 5.16 -36.17 31.37
C ALA A 197 6.62 -36.64 31.56
N ALA A 198 7.57 -35.73 31.79
CA ALA A 198 8.97 -36.06 32.05
C ALA A 198 9.21 -36.66 33.45
N HIS A 199 8.27 -36.49 34.39
CA HIS A 199 8.34 -37.10 35.72
C HIS A 199 7.62 -38.46 35.81
N HIS A 200 6.97 -38.92 34.74
CA HIS A 200 6.19 -40.17 34.71
C HIS A 200 6.67 -41.16 33.63
N GLY A 201 7.85 -40.94 33.05
CA GLY A 201 8.57 -41.89 32.20
C GLY A 201 9.94 -42.19 32.79
#